data_AF-A0A925TEK0-F1
#
_entry.id   AF-A0A925TEK0-F1
#
_cell.length_a   1.000
_cell.length_b   1.000
_cell.length_c   1.000
_cell.angle_alpha   90.00
_cell.angle_beta   90.00
_cell.angle_gamma   90.00
#
_symmetry.space_group_name_H-M   'P 1'
#
loop_
_entity.id
_entity.type
_entity.pdbx_description
1 polymer ?
#
loop_
_entity_poly.entity_id
_entity_poly.type
_entity_poly.pdbx_seq_one_letter_code
_entity_poly.pdbx_strand_id
1 'polypeptide(L)'
;EMLSLMLGFGIISRLASGFIADRIGGAGTLLLGSFLQCLALLFYIPFDGLASLYIVSAFFGLAQGGIVPSYALIIRDHYPARQAGTRISLVLTATVLGMALGGWMSGKIFDLTGSYQAAFLNGIAFNLLNMAIAFWLVMGRRRKPVFAT
;
A
#
# COMPACT_ATOMS: atom_id res chain seq x y z
N GLU A 1 -2.06 -3.02 21.75
CA GLU A 1 -3.49 -3.13 21.41
C GLU A 1 -3.83 -2.52 20.04
N MET A 2 -3.39 -1.29 19.73
CA MET A 2 -3.60 -0.66 18.41
C MET A 2 -3.07 -1.50 17.23
N LEU A 3 -1.86 -2.06 17.37
CA LEU A 3 -1.27 -2.97 16.39
C LEU A 3 -2.14 -4.21 16.15
N SER A 4 -2.74 -4.78 17.20
CA SER A 4 -3.62 -5.94 17.10
C SER A 4 -4.89 -5.62 16.31
N LEU A 5 -5.48 -4.44 16.53
CA LEU A 5 -6.62 -3.95 15.75
C LEU A 5 -6.21 -3.73 14.28
N MET A 6 -5.11 -3.03 14.04
CA MET A 6 -4.60 -2.79 12.68
C MET A 6 -4.39 -4.11 11.92
N LEU A 7 -3.74 -5.09 12.56
CA LEU A 7 -3.49 -6.40 11.97
C LEU A 7 -4.78 -7.20 11.75
N GLY A 8 -5.70 -7.20 12.72
CA GLY A 8 -6.99 -7.88 12.61
C GLY A 8 -7.84 -7.34 11.45
N PHE A 9 -8.00 -6.02 11.37
CA PHE A 9 -8.65 -5.36 10.25
C PHE A 9 -7.90 -5.57 8.93
N GLY A 10 -6.56 -5.63 8.97
CA GLY A 10 -5.74 -5.95 7.81
C GLY A 10 -5.99 -7.34 7.24
N ILE A 11 -6.27 -8.34 8.07
CA ILE A 11 -6.64 -9.69 7.61
C ILE A 11 -8.01 -9.67 6.92
N ILE A 12 -9.00 -9.01 7.54
CA ILE A 12 -10.34 -8.87 6.95
C ILE A 12 -10.26 -8.15 5.59
N SER A 13 -9.47 -7.08 5.53
CA SER A 13 -9.23 -6.35 4.29
C SER A 13 -8.52 -7.19 3.24
N ARG A 14 -7.52 -8.02 3.59
CA ARG A 14 -6.86 -8.92 2.63
C ARG A 14 -7.86 -9.81 1.90
N LEU A 15 -8.83 -10.35 2.63
CA LEU A 15 -9.88 -11.18 2.05
C LEU A 15 -10.82 -10.35 1.15
N ALA A 16 -11.29 -9.19 1.64
CA ALA A 16 -12.19 -8.32 0.89
C ALA A 16 -11.53 -7.74 -0.38
N SER A 17 -10.28 -7.31 -0.28
CA SER A 17 -9.49 -6.76 -1.39
C SER A 17 -9.15 -7.81 -2.43
N GLY A 18 -9.03 -9.09 -2.06
CA GLY A 18 -8.96 -10.20 -3.01
C GLY A 18 -10.19 -10.24 -3.91
N PHE A 19 -11.38 -10.21 -3.32
CA PHE A 19 -12.64 -10.16 -4.07
C PHE A 19 -12.78 -8.90 -4.95
N ILE A 20 -12.30 -7.75 -4.46
CA ILE A 20 -12.26 -6.51 -5.24
C ILE A 20 -11.29 -6.66 -6.41
N ALA A 21 -10.10 -7.24 -6.19
CA ALA A 21 -9.09 -7.44 -7.22
C ALA A 21 -9.56 -8.36 -8.35
N ASP A 22 -10.43 -9.32 -8.06
CA ASP A 22 -11.06 -10.16 -9.07
C ASP A 22 -11.98 -9.35 -10.00
N ARG A 23 -12.52 -8.21 -9.55
CA ARG A 23 -13.42 -7.34 -10.34
C ARG A 23 -12.73 -6.17 -11.02
N ILE A 24 -11.81 -5.48 -10.34
CA ILE A 24 -11.15 -4.27 -10.85
C ILE A 24 -9.70 -4.50 -11.30
N GLY A 25 -9.17 -5.71 -11.10
CA GLY A 25 -7.80 -6.10 -11.38
C GLY A 25 -6.79 -5.60 -10.35
N GLY A 26 -5.60 -6.21 -10.31
CA GLY A 26 -4.58 -5.89 -9.30
C GLY A 26 -4.14 -4.43 -9.29
N ALA A 27 -4.03 -3.77 -10.45
CA ALA A 27 -3.62 -2.36 -10.51
C ALA A 27 -4.71 -1.39 -9.99
N GLY A 28 -6.00 -1.72 -10.18
CA GLY A 28 -7.10 -0.95 -9.63
C GLY A 28 -7.19 -1.08 -8.11
N THR A 29 -7.04 -2.31 -7.59
CA THR A 29 -7.01 -2.57 -6.14
C THR A 29 -5.82 -1.89 -5.46
N LEU A 30 -4.66 -1.87 -6.11
CA LEU A 30 -3.49 -1.14 -5.62
C LEU A 30 -3.78 0.36 -5.46
N LEU A 31 -4.39 0.99 -6.47
CA LEU A 31 -4.75 2.42 -6.41
C LEU A 31 -5.74 2.71 -5.28
N LEU A 32 -6.79 1.90 -5.17
CA LEU A 32 -7.82 2.08 -4.14
C LEU A 32 -7.22 1.93 -2.74
N GLY A 33 -6.40 0.90 -2.52
CA GLY A 33 -5.68 0.71 -1.25
C GLY A 33 -4.72 1.85 -0.93
N SER A 34 -3.96 2.33 -1.93
CA SER A 34 -3.01 3.43 -1.76
C SER A 34 -3.71 4.76 -1.47
N PHE A 35 -4.86 5.02 -2.08
CA PHE A 35 -5.69 6.19 -1.79
C PHE A 35 -6.22 6.17 -0.36
N LEU A 36 -6.79 5.04 0.08
CA LEU A 36 -7.27 4.87 1.44
C LEU A 36 -6.13 4.97 2.47
N GLN A 37 -4.93 4.47 2.13
CA GLN A 37 -3.75 4.57 2.98
C GLN A 37 -3.27 6.02 3.09
N CYS A 38 -3.32 6.78 1.99
CA CYS A 38 -3.02 8.22 1.99
C CYS A 38 -3.96 8.98 2.94
N LEU A 39 -5.25 8.68 2.86
CA LEU A 39 -6.28 9.31 3.69
C LEU A 39 -6.08 8.97 5.18
N ALA A 40 -5.74 7.72 5.50
CA ALA A 40 -5.42 7.30 6.85
C ALA A 40 -4.17 8.04 7.41
N LEU A 41 -3.12 8.20 6.60
CA LEU A 41 -1.92 8.97 7.01
C LEU A 41 -2.22 10.45 7.23
N LEU A 42 -3.08 11.05 6.41
CA LEU A 42 -3.53 12.44 6.62
C LEU A 42 -4.29 12.60 7.94
N PHE A 43 -5.11 11.61 8.31
CA PHE A 43 -5.79 11.60 9.60
C PHE A 43 -4.86 11.35 10.79
N TYR A 44 -3.63 10.86 10.61
CA TYR A 44 -2.67 10.79 11.73
C TYR A 44 -2.09 12.16 12.12
N ILE A 45 -2.21 13.19 11.28
CA ILE A 45 -1.60 14.51 11.52
C ILE A 45 -2.40 15.40 12.50
N PRO A 46 -3.74 15.52 12.39
CA PRO A 46 -4.52 16.42 13.25
C PRO A 46 -5.11 15.75 14.51
N PHE A 47 -4.99 14.43 14.64
CA PHE A 47 -5.71 13.66 15.66
C PHE A 47 -4.77 13.05 16.71
N ASP A 48 -4.58 13.78 17.82
CA ASP A 48 -3.64 13.41 18.89
C ASP A 48 -4.28 12.56 20.01
N GLY A 49 -5.59 12.30 19.91
CA GLY A 49 -6.35 11.55 20.91
C GLY A 49 -6.18 10.04 20.82
N LEU A 50 -6.15 9.35 21.97
CA LEU A 50 -6.07 7.88 22.02
C LEU A 50 -7.16 7.21 21.17
N ALA A 51 -8.42 7.64 21.33
CA ALA A 51 -9.55 7.07 20.59
C ALA A 51 -9.44 7.30 19.06
N SER A 52 -8.98 8.48 18.64
CA SER A 52 -8.79 8.78 17.21
C SER A 52 -7.66 7.97 16.62
N LEU A 53 -6.55 7.78 17.35
CA LEU A 53 -5.44 6.95 16.88
C LEU A 53 -5.87 5.48 16.70
N TYR A 54 -6.78 4.96 17.54
CA TYR A 54 -7.35 3.60 17.36
C TYR A 54 -8.16 3.48 16.07
N ILE A 55 -9.03 4.45 15.81
CA ILE A 55 -9.86 4.50 14.59
C ILE A 55 -8.96 4.59 13.35
N VAL A 56 -7.98 5.50 13.36
CA VAL A 56 -7.06 5.68 12.23
C VAL A 56 -6.22 4.41 12.02
N SER A 57 -5.80 3.71 13.09
CA SER A 57 -5.10 2.42 12.98
C SER A 57 -5.95 1.34 12.31
N ALA A 58 -7.26 1.28 12.62
CA ALA A 58 -8.18 0.36 11.98
C ALA A 58 -8.36 0.67 10.49
N PHE A 59 -8.54 1.95 10.13
CA PHE A 59 -8.60 2.39 8.73
C PHE A 59 -7.31 2.11 7.97
N PHE A 60 -6.16 2.32 8.61
CA PHE A 60 -4.86 2.04 8.02
C PHE A 60 -4.68 0.54 7.74
N GLY A 61 -5.06 -0.31 8.70
CA GLY A 61 -5.09 -1.77 8.51
C GLY A 61 -5.99 -2.19 7.35
N LEU A 62 -7.20 -1.61 7.28
CA LEU A 62 -8.12 -1.83 6.16
C LEU A 62 -7.55 -1.39 4.82
N ALA A 63 -6.84 -0.27 4.75
CA ALA A 63 -6.25 0.22 3.51
C ALA A 63 -5.07 -0.65 3.04
N GLN A 64 -4.22 -1.08 3.97
CA GLN A 64 -2.98 -1.78 3.66
C GLN A 64 -3.21 -3.24 3.20
N GLY A 65 -4.29 -3.87 3.67
CA GLY A 65 -4.56 -5.29 3.43
C GLY A 65 -4.44 -5.71 1.96
N GLY A 66 -4.99 -4.93 1.04
CA GLY A 66 -5.01 -5.25 -0.39
C GLY A 66 -3.77 -4.88 -1.19
N ILE A 67 -2.84 -4.10 -0.63
CA ILE A 67 -1.70 -3.56 -1.38
C ILE A 67 -0.71 -4.69 -1.76
N VAL A 68 -0.34 -5.51 -0.78
CA VAL A 68 0.62 -6.62 -0.96
C VAL A 68 0.16 -7.66 -2.00
N PRO A 69 -1.06 -8.23 -1.92
CA PRO A 69 -1.52 -9.18 -2.93
C PRO A 69 -1.67 -8.53 -4.31
N SER A 70 -1.99 -7.24 -4.38
CA SER A 70 -2.11 -6.52 -5.66
C SER A 70 -0.80 -6.49 -6.45
N TYR A 71 0.36 -6.35 -5.80
CA TYR A 71 1.65 -6.42 -6.50
C TYR A 71 1.88 -7.78 -7.15
N ALA A 72 1.56 -8.88 -6.44
CA ALA A 72 1.67 -10.22 -6.98
C ALA A 72 0.74 -10.43 -8.19
N LEU A 73 -0.50 -9.95 -8.10
CA LEU A 73 -1.46 -9.99 -9.21
C LEU A 73 -0.98 -9.20 -10.43
N ILE A 74 -0.49 -7.97 -10.24
CA ILE A 74 0.04 -7.14 -11.33
C ILE A 74 1.18 -7.86 -12.07
N ILE A 75 2.11 -8.47 -11.35
CA ILE A 75 3.23 -9.20 -11.96
C ILE A 75 2.72 -10.43 -12.70
N ARG A 76 1.75 -11.16 -12.13
CA ARG A 76 1.16 -12.35 -12.74
C ARG A 76 0.39 -12.06 -14.02
N ASP A 77 -0.24 -10.88 -14.11
CA ASP A 77 -0.95 -10.41 -15.30
C ASP A 77 0.00 -9.99 -16.42
N HIS A 78 1.21 -9.51 -16.10
CA HIS A 78 2.17 -9.01 -17.09
C HIS A 78 3.19 -10.05 -17.54
N TYR A 79 3.40 -11.13 -16.77
CA TYR A 79 4.46 -12.09 -17.03
C TYR A 79 3.98 -13.55 -17.06
N PRO A 80 4.61 -14.41 -17.88
CA PRO A 80 4.33 -15.84 -17.90
C PRO A 80 4.59 -16.49 -16.54
N ALA A 81 3.79 -17.52 -16.22
CA ALA A 81 3.84 -18.25 -14.94
C ALA A 81 5.25 -18.69 -14.54
N ARG A 82 6.05 -19.14 -15.52
CA ARG A 82 7.41 -19.64 -15.33
C ARG A 82 8.38 -18.63 -14.72
N GLN A 83 8.15 -17.33 -14.96
CA GLN A 83 9.00 -16.25 -14.45
C GLN A 83 8.34 -15.44 -13.33
N ALA A 84 7.04 -15.68 -13.07
CA ALA A 84 6.28 -14.93 -12.09
C ALA A 84 6.86 -15.09 -10.68
N GLY A 85 7.27 -16.30 -10.29
CA GLY A 85 7.83 -16.58 -8.96
C GLY A 85 9.03 -15.70 -8.61
N THR A 86 10.05 -15.66 -9.47
CA THR A 86 11.27 -14.85 -9.25
C THR A 86 11.00 -13.34 -9.25
N ARG A 87 10.06 -12.88 -10.08
CA ARG A 87 9.72 -11.45 -10.14
C ARG A 87 8.90 -11.01 -8.94
N ILE A 88 7.96 -11.84 -8.51
CA ILE A 88 7.17 -11.61 -7.29
C ILE A 88 8.11 -11.60 -6.07
N SER A 89 9.02 -12.56 -5.95
CA SER A 89 9.96 -12.58 -4.84
C SER A 89 10.86 -11.35 -4.82
N LEU A 90 11.38 -10.91 -5.98
CA LEU A 90 12.19 -9.70 -6.07
C LEU A 90 11.43 -8.45 -5.58
N VAL A 91 10.17 -8.30 -6.00
CA VAL A 91 9.33 -7.16 -5.56
C VAL A 91 9.00 -7.26 -4.07
N LEU A 92 8.71 -8.45 -3.55
CA LEU A 92 8.46 -8.64 -2.12
C LEU A 92 9.73 -8.39 -1.28
N THR A 93 10.90 -8.81 -1.74
CA THR A 93 12.17 -8.48 -1.08
C THR A 93 12.42 -6.97 -1.07
N ALA A 94 12.22 -6.29 -2.19
CA ALA A 94 12.30 -4.84 -2.25
C ALA A 94 11.29 -4.16 -1.30
N THR A 95 10.09 -4.75 -1.15
CA THR A 95 9.07 -4.28 -0.21
C THR A 95 9.53 -4.40 1.24
N VAL A 96 10.10 -5.54 1.62
CA VAL A 96 10.61 -5.77 2.99
C VAL A 96 11.79 -4.83 3.29
N LEU A 97 12.69 -4.63 2.32
CA LEU A 97 13.76 -3.64 2.44
C LEU A 97 13.21 -2.22 2.60
N GLY A 98 12.18 -1.87 1.83
CA GLY A 98 11.47 -0.60 1.96
C GLY A 98 10.83 -0.42 3.35
N MET A 99 10.23 -1.47 3.92
CA MET A 99 9.68 -1.42 5.28
C MET A 99 10.77 -1.19 6.33
N ALA A 100 11.93 -1.85 6.20
CA ALA A 100 13.06 -1.67 7.09
C ALA A 100 13.64 -0.25 7.00
N LEU A 101 13.84 0.25 5.77
CA LEU A 101 14.32 1.61 5.51
C LEU A 101 13.33 2.65 6.01
N GLY A 102 12.03 2.46 5.76
CA GLY A 102 10.97 3.38 6.20
C GLY A 102 10.91 3.52 7.72
N GLY A 103 11.04 2.40 8.46
CA GLY A 103 11.10 2.42 9.92
C GLY A 103 12.32 3.20 10.44
N TRP A 104 13.50 2.91 9.90
CA TRP A 104 14.75 3.60 10.27
C TRP A 104 14.72 5.09 9.93
N MET A 105 14.29 5.44 8.71
CA MET A 105 14.17 6.84 8.27
C MET A 105 13.18 7.62 9.14
N SER A 106 12.04 7.02 9.48
CA SER A 106 11.03 7.68 10.34
C SER A 106 11.58 7.97 11.73
N GLY A 107 12.36 7.05 12.31
CA GLY A 107 13.05 7.27 13.59
C GLY A 107 14.08 8.40 13.50
N LYS A 108 14.94 8.37 12.48
CA LYS A 108 15.93 9.43 12.27
C LYS A 108 15.30 10.80 12.00
N ILE A 109 14.19 10.85 11.27
CA ILE A 109 13.43 12.09 11.06
C ILE A 109 12.93 12.61 12.40
N PHE A 110 12.38 11.74 13.25
CA PHE A 110 11.92 12.13 14.59
C PHE A 110 13.08 12.65 15.46
N ASP A 111 14.24 12.00 15.45
CA ASP A 111 15.41 12.44 16.21
C ASP A 111 15.89 13.83 15.78
N LEU A 112 15.73 14.19 14.51
CA LEU A 112 16.15 15.49 13.95
C LEU A 112 15.10 16.59 14.09
N THR A 113 13.81 16.28 13.98
CA THR A 113 12.73 17.28 13.97
C THR A 113 11.98 17.39 15.30
N GLY A 114 12.09 16.38 16.17
CA GLY A 114 11.31 16.26 17.40
C GLY A 114 9.80 16.05 17.19
N SER A 115 9.35 15.79 15.95
CA SER A 115 7.92 15.67 15.62
C SER A 115 7.63 14.53 14.65
N TYR A 116 6.63 13.70 15.00
CA TYR A 116 6.12 12.63 14.14
C TYR A 116 5.41 13.14 12.89
N GLN A 117 4.97 14.40 12.86
CA GLN A 117 4.30 14.98 11.69
C GLN A 117 5.22 14.97 10.46
N ALA A 118 6.53 15.23 10.65
CA ALA A 118 7.51 15.17 9.57
C ALA A 118 7.68 13.74 9.02
N ALA A 119 7.63 12.73 9.90
CA ALA A 119 7.68 11.33 9.50
C ALA A 119 6.41 10.91 8.73
N PHE A 120 5.22 11.35 9.17
CA PHE A 120 3.97 11.11 8.45
C PHE A 120 3.95 11.80 7.08
N LEU A 121 4.44 13.04 6.97
CA LEU A 121 4.52 13.75 5.69
C LEU A 121 5.46 13.05 4.72
N ASN A 122 6.60 12.53 5.20
CA ASN A 122 7.50 11.71 4.40
C ASN A 122 6.79 10.44 3.89
N GLY A 123 6.05 9.76 4.77
CA GLY A 123 5.24 8.59 4.40
C GLY A 123 4.19 8.92 3.34
N ILE A 124 3.50 10.06 3.45
CA ILE A 124 2.55 10.54 2.45
C ILE A 124 3.25 10.76 1.10
N ALA A 125 4.42 11.40 1.08
CA ALA A 125 5.18 11.62 -0.14
C ALA A 125 5.54 10.31 -0.87
N PHE A 126 6.02 9.30 -0.13
CA PHE A 126 6.28 7.96 -0.69
C PHE A 126 5.00 7.26 -1.17
N ASN A 127 3.90 7.40 -0.44
CA ASN A 127 2.62 6.83 -0.85
C ASN A 127 2.06 7.51 -2.12
N LEU A 128 2.22 8.81 -2.28
CA LEU A 128 1.87 9.54 -3.50
C LEU A 128 2.71 9.08 -4.69
N LEU A 129 4.01 8.84 -4.49
CA LEU A 129 4.87 8.25 -5.53
C LEU A 129 4.36 6.85 -5.94
N ASN A 130 4.03 6.00 -4.97
CA ASN A 130 3.44 4.69 -5.24
C ASN A 130 2.12 4.81 -6.04
N MET A 131 1.26 5.76 -5.65
CA MET A 131 0.00 6.01 -6.33
C MET A 131 0.21 6.52 -7.77
N ALA A 132 1.22 7.35 -8.01
CA ALA A 132 1.59 7.81 -9.35
C ALA A 132 2.04 6.65 -10.25
N ILE A 133 2.87 5.73 -9.72
CA ILE A 133 3.30 4.51 -10.43
C ILE A 133 2.10 3.61 -10.73
N ALA A 134 1.25 3.35 -9.72
CA ALA A 134 0.05 2.54 -9.88
C ALA A 134 -0.92 3.15 -10.92
N PHE A 135 -1.08 4.47 -10.92
CA PHE A 135 -1.90 5.20 -11.89
C PHE A 135 -1.34 5.07 -13.30
N TRP A 136 -0.02 5.22 -13.46
CA TRP A 136 0.66 4.99 -14.73
C TRP A 136 0.47 3.56 -15.25
N LEU A 137 0.54 2.54 -14.38
CA LEU A 137 0.28 1.15 -14.74
C LEU A 137 -1.18 0.92 -15.19
N VAL A 138 -2.16 1.53 -14.52
CA VAL A 138 -3.58 1.46 -14.91
C VAL A 138 -3.82 2.14 -16.27
N MET A 139 -3.23 3.31 -16.50
CA MET A 139 -3.31 3.99 -17.80
C MET A 139 -2.63 3.19 -18.92
N GLY A 140 -1.49 2.56 -18.63
CA GLY A 140 -0.78 1.69 -19.57
C GLY A 140 -1.60 0.45 -19.98
N ARG A 141 -2.42 -0.10 -19.08
CA ARG A 141 -3.34 -1.21 -19.39
C ARG A 141 -4.45 -0.81 -20.36
N ARG A 142 -4.98 0.42 -20.27
CA ARG A 142 -5.98 0.95 -21.22
C ARG A 142 -5.41 1.17 -22.63
N ARG A 143 -4.08 1.19 -22.77
CA ARG A 143 -3.38 1.42 -24.05
C ARG A 143 -3.01 0.14 -24.82
N LYS A 144 -3.27 -1.06 -24.30
CA LYS A 144 -3.20 -2.26 -25.15
C LYS A 144 -4.51 -2.34 -25.95
N PRO A 145 -4.51 -2.06 -27.27
CA PRO A 145 -5.66 -2.37 -28.08
C PRO A 145 -5.84 -3.89 -28.00
N VAL A 146 -7.08 -4.32 -27.86
CA VAL A 146 -7.49 -5.70 -28.08
C VAL A 146 -7.33 -5.98 -29.57
N PHE A 147 -6.08 -6.19 -30.02
CA PHE A 147 -5.76 -6.76 -31.32
C PHE A 147 -4.47 -7.56 -31.17
N ALA A 148 -4.64 -8.84 -30.88
CA ALA A 148 -3.80 -9.92 -31.38
C ALA A 148 -4.58 -11.23 -31.16
N THR A 149 -5.20 -11.65 -32.26
CA THR A 149 -5.61 -13.01 -32.66
C THR A 149 -5.04 -14.17 -31.87
#